data_AF-A0A1V8U359-F1
#
_entry.id   AF-A0A1V8U359-F1
#
_cell.length_a   1.000
_cell.length_b   1.000
_cell.length_c   1.000
_cell.angle_alpha   90.00
_cell.angle_beta   90.00
_cell.angle_gamma   90.00
#
_symmetry.space_group_name_H-M   'P 1'
#
loop_
_entity.id
_entity.type
_entity.pdbx_description
1 polymer ?
#
loop_
_entity_poly.entity_id
_entity_poly.type
_entity_poly.pdbx_seq_one_letter_code
_entity_poly.pdbx_strand_id
1 'polypeptide(L)'
;MNDYETQRAAKIAKNQALLATLDIKTLTGRKPVKSDRNGEPQAKRRKIESAPSRTSARIASAPIKPDYNDDVPIKTITLPRSATKKSKRGALGSVIVEELEVEALVPAKDIDEIRAGWTSWTPTAQPPTRGEDAVFHFEDDFETFTPNKSPEEMLRLGVFGGSYFRALKSRKLGVVVQDDWKELPPSWTVGLNVSKSLTSPVYNPEINKNGVQCGQSIEEWEAAGWISHEHDVRGWFQWYCRFFQGRRCDDDERQISRWRKCVGVTGRFRSALLKQYGRAGVRTAEDYGDEDGDEDDGVVARGISPVVSQTCLHWGWEVRQGDLDGFWATT
;
A
#
# COMPACT_ATOMS: atom_id res chain seq x y z
N MET A 1 -13.24 31.14 28.58
CA MET A 1 -12.20 30.63 27.66
C MET A 1 -12.12 29.13 27.87
N ASN A 2 -12.18 28.35 26.80
CA ASN A 2 -12.23 26.89 26.87
C ASN A 2 -10.83 26.35 27.21
N ASP A 3 -10.72 25.43 28.16
CA ASP A 3 -9.43 24.91 28.67
C ASP A 3 -8.59 24.21 27.59
N TYR A 4 -9.25 23.80 26.51
CA TYR A 4 -8.61 23.29 25.30
C TYR A 4 -7.88 24.39 24.49
N GLU A 5 -8.44 25.61 24.43
CA GLU A 5 -7.86 26.70 23.65
C GLU A 5 -6.60 27.26 24.30
N THR A 6 -6.56 27.29 25.63
CA THR A 6 -5.39 27.69 26.43
C THR A 6 -4.25 26.67 26.26
N GLN A 7 -4.56 25.37 26.35
CA GLN A 7 -3.58 24.30 26.11
C GLN A 7 -3.05 24.30 24.66
N ARG A 8 -3.93 24.54 23.69
CA ARG A 8 -3.53 24.66 22.27
C ARG A 8 -2.63 25.86 22.03
N ALA A 9 -2.94 27.02 22.61
CA ALA A 9 -2.11 28.21 22.51
C ALA A 9 -0.73 28.00 23.16
N ALA A 10 -0.68 27.38 24.34
CA ALA A 10 0.58 27.05 25.01
C ALA A 10 1.46 26.10 24.18
N LYS A 11 0.84 25.11 23.52
CA LYS A 11 1.55 24.16 22.65
C LYS A 11 2.10 24.85 21.39
N ILE A 12 1.33 25.77 20.79
CA ILE A 12 1.77 26.57 19.64
C ILE A 12 2.98 27.45 20.03
N ALA A 13 2.90 28.13 21.18
CA ALA A 13 3.99 28.97 21.67
C ALA A 13 5.27 28.17 21.94
N LYS A 14 5.15 26.99 22.56
CA LYS A 14 6.29 26.09 22.80
C LYS A 14 6.95 25.62 21.49
N ASN A 15 6.14 25.28 20.48
CA ASN A 15 6.66 24.85 19.19
C ASN A 15 7.34 26.00 18.43
N GLN A 16 6.81 27.22 18.52
CA GLN A 16 7.45 28.41 17.93
C GLN A 16 8.79 28.73 18.59
N ALA A 17 8.87 28.63 19.92
CA ALA A 17 10.12 28.79 20.65
C ALA A 17 11.15 27.72 20.23
N LEU A 18 10.73 26.46 20.09
CA LEU A 18 11.58 25.38 19.60
C LEU A 18 12.10 25.67 18.18
N LEU A 19 11.22 26.11 17.27
CA LEU A 19 11.60 26.46 15.90
C LEU A 19 12.57 27.64 15.85
N ALA A 20 12.47 28.61 16.78
CA ALA A 20 13.41 29.72 16.87
C ALA A 20 14.77 29.32 17.45
N THR A 21 14.82 28.31 18.34
CA THR A 21 16.08 27.77 18.87
C THR A 21 16.84 26.90 17.86
N LEU A 22 16.14 26.36 16.86
CA LEU A 22 16.77 25.62 15.78
C LEU A 22 17.27 26.63 14.74
N ASP A 23 18.59 26.70 14.53
CA ASP A 23 19.23 27.54 13.51
C ASP A 23 18.98 26.96 12.10
N ILE A 24 17.71 26.87 11.72
CA ILE A 24 17.26 26.39 10.42
C ILE A 24 17.54 27.51 9.42
N LYS A 25 18.64 27.37 8.68
CA LYS A 25 18.92 28.21 7.51
C LYS A 25 17.76 28.12 6.53
N THR A 26 16.92 29.15 6.49
CA THR A 26 15.91 29.31 5.45
C THR A 26 16.64 29.45 4.11
N LEU A 27 16.52 28.46 3.24
CA LEU A 27 17.02 28.55 1.87
C LEU A 27 16.27 29.67 1.15
N THR A 28 16.88 30.85 1.10
CA THR A 28 16.39 32.02 0.39
C THR A 28 16.41 31.74 -1.11
N GLY A 29 15.21 31.61 -1.70
CA GLY A 29 14.89 32.03 -3.06
C GLY A 29 15.80 31.56 -4.19
N ARG A 30 15.48 30.41 -4.78
CA ARG A 30 15.85 30.13 -6.17
C ARG A 30 15.13 31.16 -7.05
N LYS A 31 15.88 31.99 -7.78
CA LYS A 31 15.34 32.97 -8.74
C LYS A 31 14.33 32.28 -9.68
N PRO A 32 13.15 32.87 -9.95
CA PRO A 32 12.22 32.31 -10.91
C PRO A 32 12.86 32.35 -12.31
N VAL A 33 13.04 31.18 -12.90
CA VAL A 33 13.39 31.04 -14.31
C VAL A 33 12.20 31.55 -15.11
N LYS A 34 12.42 32.60 -15.92
CA LYS A 34 11.45 33.07 -16.91
C LYS A 34 11.22 31.94 -17.91
N SER A 35 10.04 31.32 -17.87
CA SER A 35 9.54 30.53 -18.99
C SER A 35 8.63 31.41 -19.83
N ASP A 36 9.04 31.73 -21.05
CA ASP A 36 8.16 32.27 -22.08
C ASP A 36 7.11 31.22 -22.45
N ARG A 37 5.96 31.26 -21.77
CA ARG A 37 4.74 30.60 -22.21
C ARG A 37 3.58 31.56 -21.99
N ASN A 38 3.25 32.27 -23.06
CA ASN A 38 1.99 32.99 -23.19
C ASN A 38 0.84 31.97 -23.10
N GLY A 39 0.04 32.04 -22.04
CA GLY A 39 -1.14 31.20 -21.85
C GLY A 39 -1.57 31.14 -20.38
N GLU A 40 -2.64 31.85 -20.04
CA GLU A 40 -3.27 31.79 -18.72
C GLU A 40 -3.71 30.35 -18.37
N PRO A 41 -3.51 29.88 -17.13
CA PRO A 41 -3.94 28.55 -16.72
C PRO A 41 -5.47 28.50 -16.54
N GLN A 42 -6.14 27.74 -17.42
CA GLN A 42 -7.58 27.49 -17.32
C GLN A 42 -7.92 26.67 -16.06
N ALA A 43 -8.82 27.22 -15.23
CA ALA A 43 -9.38 26.53 -14.07
C ALA A 43 -10.26 25.34 -14.52
N LYS A 44 -9.79 24.11 -14.33
CA LYS A 44 -10.61 22.90 -14.52
C LYS A 44 -11.64 22.76 -13.40
N ARG A 45 -12.77 23.46 -13.50
CA ARG A 45 -13.98 23.15 -12.73
C ARG A 45 -14.68 21.95 -13.37
N ARG A 46 -14.77 20.83 -12.64
CA ARG A 46 -15.68 19.73 -13.01
C ARG A 46 -17.12 20.18 -12.74
N LYS A 47 -17.97 20.11 -13.77
CA LYS A 47 -19.42 20.30 -13.65
C LYS A 47 -20.01 19.09 -12.92
N ILE A 48 -20.54 19.29 -11.72
CA ILE A 48 -21.32 18.28 -11.00
C ILE A 48 -22.79 18.57 -11.31
N GLU A 49 -23.41 17.74 -12.13
CA GLU A 49 -24.87 17.75 -12.34
C GLU A 49 -25.52 16.83 -11.29
N SER A 50 -25.70 17.36 -10.09
CA SER A 50 -26.76 16.97 -9.12
C SER A 50 -26.49 17.67 -7.78
N ALA A 51 -27.53 18.29 -7.22
CA ALA A 51 -27.44 18.89 -5.89
C ALA A 51 -27.43 17.78 -4.81
N PRO A 52 -26.60 17.87 -3.76
CA PRO A 52 -26.61 16.91 -2.67
C PRO A 52 -27.91 17.04 -1.85
N SER A 53 -28.60 15.91 -1.61
CA SER A 53 -29.89 15.83 -0.89
C SER A 53 -29.82 16.12 0.63
N ARG A 54 -28.68 16.63 1.14
CA ARG A 54 -28.57 16.99 2.56
C ARG A 54 -27.44 18.00 2.80
N THR A 55 -27.82 19.24 3.11
CA THR A 55 -26.91 20.33 3.44
C THR A 55 -26.66 20.37 4.94
N SER A 56 -25.41 20.47 5.38
CA SER A 56 -25.07 20.58 6.80
C SER A 56 -25.44 21.97 7.34
N ALA A 57 -25.82 22.05 8.62
CA ALA A 57 -26.29 23.29 9.27
C ALA A 57 -25.30 24.46 9.17
N ARG A 58 -24.00 24.20 9.00
CA ARG A 58 -22.97 25.24 8.85
C ARG A 58 -23.00 25.98 7.51
N ILE A 59 -23.56 25.38 6.47
CA ILE A 59 -23.66 26.01 5.13
C ILE A 59 -24.95 26.84 5.04
N ALA A 60 -26.00 26.45 5.77
CA ALA A 60 -27.27 27.17 5.81
C ALA A 60 -27.21 28.52 6.55
N SER A 61 -26.23 28.71 7.44
CA SER A 61 -26.09 29.92 8.26
C SER A 61 -25.10 30.95 7.70
N ALA A 62 -24.59 30.76 6.47
CA ALA A 62 -23.66 31.72 5.85
C ALA A 62 -24.44 32.88 5.19
N PRO A 63 -24.08 34.15 5.45
CA PRO A 63 -24.73 35.29 4.79
C PRO A 63 -24.40 35.33 3.29
N ILE A 64 -25.41 35.68 2.50
CA ILE A 64 -25.38 35.73 1.03
C ILE A 64 -24.41 36.83 0.57
N LYS A 65 -23.43 36.49 -0.27
CA LYS A 65 -22.57 37.47 -0.95
C LYS A 65 -23.33 38.09 -2.14
N PRO A 66 -23.17 39.39 -2.42
CA PRO A 66 -23.78 40.01 -3.59
C PRO A 66 -23.19 39.40 -4.88
N ASP A 67 -24.09 39.07 -5.80
CA ASP A 67 -23.80 38.60 -7.16
C ASP A 67 -23.56 39.81 -8.07
N TYR A 68 -22.52 39.75 -8.89
CA TYR A 68 -22.19 40.80 -9.87
C TYR A 68 -21.98 40.10 -11.20
N ASN A 69 -22.99 40.17 -12.07
CA ASN A 69 -22.91 39.71 -13.45
C ASN A 69 -23.67 40.72 -14.32
N ASP A 70 -22.92 41.54 -15.07
CA ASP A 70 -23.44 42.39 -16.14
C ASP A 70 -22.95 41.80 -17.50
N ASP A 71 -23.92 41.39 -18.32
CA ASP A 71 -24.03 41.20 -19.79
C ASP A 71 -22.77 40.94 -20.67
N VAL A 72 -22.80 40.09 -21.71
CA VAL A 72 -23.53 40.24 -23.00
C VAL A 72 -23.69 38.86 -23.70
N PRO A 73 -24.79 38.58 -24.44
CA PRO A 73 -25.06 37.29 -25.07
C PRO A 73 -24.46 37.15 -26.49
N ILE A 74 -23.72 36.06 -26.76
CA ILE A 74 -23.24 35.73 -28.13
C ILE A 74 -23.46 34.25 -28.47
N LYS A 75 -24.45 34.06 -29.36
CA LYS A 75 -24.66 33.10 -30.46
C LYS A 75 -24.02 31.70 -30.39
N THR A 76 -24.91 30.71 -30.39
CA THR A 76 -24.68 29.28 -30.69
C THR A 76 -24.11 29.06 -32.10
N ILE A 77 -23.02 28.28 -32.18
CA ILE A 77 -22.52 27.65 -33.41
C ILE A 77 -22.45 26.14 -33.17
N THR A 78 -23.28 25.39 -33.91
CA THR A 78 -23.18 23.93 -34.09
C THR A 78 -22.31 23.64 -35.31
N LEU A 79 -21.45 22.61 -35.25
CA LEU A 79 -20.89 21.79 -36.36
C LEU A 79 -19.70 20.95 -35.82
N PRO A 80 -19.22 19.89 -36.50
CA PRO A 80 -19.82 18.56 -36.67
C PRO A 80 -18.99 17.42 -35.99
N ARG A 81 -19.60 16.25 -35.79
CA ARG A 81 -18.91 14.99 -35.46
C ARG A 81 -17.94 14.60 -36.57
N SER A 82 -16.68 14.35 -36.25
CA SER A 82 -15.73 13.67 -37.15
C SER A 82 -14.94 12.57 -36.44
N ALA A 83 -14.53 11.61 -37.26
CA ALA A 83 -14.30 10.22 -36.94
C ALA A 83 -13.01 9.90 -36.17
N THR A 84 -13.03 8.70 -35.57
CA THR A 84 -11.89 7.93 -35.08
C THR A 84 -10.69 7.95 -36.04
N LYS A 85 -9.55 8.45 -35.58
CA LYS A 85 -8.24 8.22 -36.20
C LYS A 85 -7.42 7.28 -35.33
N LYS A 86 -7.14 6.09 -35.86
CA LYS A 86 -6.04 5.21 -35.43
C LYS A 86 -4.74 6.02 -35.50
N SER A 87 -4.04 6.17 -34.38
CA SER A 87 -2.66 6.66 -34.35
C SER A 87 -1.71 5.47 -34.32
N LYS A 88 -0.77 5.47 -35.26
CA LYS A 88 0.32 4.49 -35.41
C LYS A 88 1.23 4.53 -34.17
N ARG A 89 1.69 3.36 -33.75
CA ARG A 89 2.88 3.19 -32.91
C ARG A 89 4.05 3.89 -33.61
N GLY A 90 4.47 5.02 -33.06
CA GLY A 90 5.77 5.63 -33.32
C GLY A 90 6.65 5.37 -32.11
N ALA A 91 7.73 4.64 -32.30
CA ALA A 91 8.79 4.51 -31.33
C ALA A 91 9.43 5.89 -31.08
N LEU A 92 9.29 6.41 -29.86
CA LEU A 92 10.23 7.37 -29.28
C LEU A 92 10.96 6.56 -28.22
N GLY A 93 12.22 6.18 -28.43
CA GLY A 93 13.31 7.14 -28.52
C GLY A 93 13.95 7.12 -27.14
N SER A 94 14.98 6.29 -26.99
CA SER A 94 15.75 6.12 -25.77
C SER A 94 16.26 7.46 -25.27
N VAL A 95 15.64 7.98 -24.21
CA VAL A 95 16.36 8.89 -23.32
C VAL A 95 17.26 7.97 -22.51
N ILE A 96 18.53 7.94 -22.88
CA ILE A 96 19.60 7.52 -21.98
C ILE A 96 19.45 8.44 -20.76
N VAL A 97 18.81 7.91 -19.71
CA VAL A 97 18.93 8.49 -18.39
C VAL A 97 20.36 8.15 -17.99
N GLU A 98 21.25 9.10 -18.26
CA GLU A 98 22.57 9.15 -17.69
C GLU A 98 22.40 8.87 -16.19
N GLU A 99 22.95 7.73 -15.78
CA GLU A 99 22.85 7.18 -14.45
C GLU A 99 23.59 8.15 -13.53
N LEU A 100 22.89 9.20 -13.09
CA LEU A 100 23.36 10.07 -12.03
C LEU A 100 23.60 9.14 -10.84
N GLU A 101 24.87 8.91 -10.52
CA GLU A 101 25.28 8.24 -9.30
C GLU A 101 24.58 8.95 -8.14
N VAL A 102 23.52 8.33 -7.66
CA VAL A 102 22.80 8.79 -6.47
C VAL A 102 23.75 8.48 -5.32
N GLU A 103 24.46 9.51 -4.89
CA GLU A 103 25.33 9.46 -3.73
C GLU A 103 24.51 8.91 -2.55
N ALA A 104 24.97 7.81 -1.95
CA ALA A 104 24.25 7.14 -0.88
C ALA A 104 24.00 8.13 0.26
N LEU A 105 22.75 8.19 0.75
CA LEU A 105 22.40 9.07 1.86
C LEU A 105 23.00 8.58 3.20
N VAL A 106 23.50 7.35 3.21
CA VAL A 106 24.09 6.67 4.38
C VAL A 106 25.59 6.43 4.12
N PRO A 107 26.48 6.74 5.08
CA PRO A 107 27.92 6.49 4.95
C PRO A 107 28.26 5.01 4.71
N ALA A 108 29.30 4.71 3.93
CA ALA A 108 29.69 3.34 3.59
C ALA A 108 29.95 2.40 4.79
N LYS A 109 30.55 2.91 5.87
CA LYS A 109 30.83 2.11 7.08
C LYS A 109 29.53 1.68 7.80
N ASP A 110 28.53 2.54 7.77
CA ASP A 110 27.20 2.28 8.35
C ASP A 110 26.44 1.25 7.49
N ILE A 111 26.63 1.27 6.16
CA ILE A 111 26.03 0.29 5.24
C ILE A 111 26.51 -1.15 5.50
N ASP A 112 27.81 -1.35 5.76
CA ASP A 112 28.34 -2.68 6.05
C ASP A 112 27.84 -3.20 7.41
N GLU A 113 27.73 -2.32 8.41
CA GLU A 113 27.13 -2.63 9.72
C GLU A 113 25.65 -3.00 9.58
N ILE A 114 24.87 -2.23 8.82
CA ILE A 114 23.47 -2.52 8.50
C ILE A 114 23.34 -3.90 7.83
N ARG A 115 24.17 -4.19 6.83
CA ARG A 115 24.17 -5.48 6.12
C ARG A 115 24.50 -6.65 7.03
N ALA A 116 25.48 -6.47 7.93
CA ALA A 116 25.80 -7.47 8.95
C ALA A 116 24.63 -7.66 9.96
N GLY A 117 23.88 -6.59 10.24
CA GLY A 117 22.66 -6.60 11.04
C GLY A 117 21.56 -7.50 10.45
N TRP A 118 21.42 -7.55 9.13
CA TRP A 118 20.33 -8.29 8.47
C TRP A 118 20.35 -9.80 8.74
N THR A 119 21.52 -10.39 8.99
CA THR A 119 21.68 -11.84 9.18
C THR A 119 22.12 -12.23 10.58
N SER A 120 22.38 -11.28 11.48
CA SER A 120 22.94 -11.52 12.82
C SER A 120 21.91 -11.72 13.93
N TRP A 121 20.65 -11.94 13.58
CA TRP A 121 19.59 -12.20 14.56
C TRP A 121 19.48 -13.69 14.89
N THR A 122 18.96 -13.98 16.10
CA THR A 122 18.63 -15.34 16.53
C THR A 122 17.16 -15.41 16.90
N PRO A 123 16.47 -16.53 16.64
CA PRO A 123 15.12 -16.75 17.14
C PRO A 123 15.08 -16.66 18.67
N THR A 124 14.34 -15.72 19.22
CA THR A 124 14.10 -15.59 20.66
C THR A 124 12.75 -16.15 21.07
N ALA A 125 11.81 -16.13 20.14
CA ALA A 125 10.43 -16.52 20.37
C ALA A 125 10.11 -17.95 19.93
N GLN A 126 9.06 -18.52 20.51
CA GLN A 126 8.56 -19.84 20.11
C GLN A 126 7.85 -19.80 18.74
N PRO A 127 7.81 -20.93 18.01
CA PRO A 127 7.02 -21.03 16.79
C PRO A 127 5.53 -20.72 17.06
N PRO A 128 4.83 -20.05 16.13
CA PRO A 128 3.41 -19.75 16.31
C PRO A 128 2.56 -21.01 16.36
N THR A 129 1.48 -20.95 17.12
CA THR A 129 0.46 -22.00 17.15
C THR A 129 -0.61 -21.69 16.11
N ARG A 130 -1.17 -22.73 15.47
CA ARG A 130 -2.26 -22.57 14.51
C ARG A 130 -3.56 -23.07 15.13
N GLY A 131 -4.55 -22.18 15.25
CA GLY A 131 -5.89 -22.51 15.73
C GLY A 131 -6.71 -23.33 14.72
N GLU A 132 -7.87 -23.82 15.14
CA GLU A 132 -8.81 -24.56 14.28
C GLU A 132 -9.39 -23.70 13.14
N ASP A 133 -9.48 -22.40 13.37
CA ASP A 133 -9.84 -21.37 12.38
C ASP A 133 -8.69 -21.06 11.40
N ALA A 134 -7.58 -21.79 11.50
CA ALA A 134 -6.35 -21.63 10.75
C ALA A 134 -5.68 -20.26 10.91
N VAL A 135 -6.00 -19.54 12.00
CA VAL A 135 -5.31 -18.32 12.44
C VAL A 135 -4.03 -18.69 13.19
N PHE A 136 -2.98 -17.92 12.96
CA PHE A 136 -1.72 -18.03 13.69
C PHE A 136 -1.75 -17.14 14.92
N HIS A 137 -1.44 -17.74 16.07
CA HIS A 137 -1.28 -17.05 17.34
C HIS A 137 0.20 -17.04 17.73
N PHE A 138 0.63 -15.87 18.21
CA PHE A 138 1.97 -15.64 18.73
C PHE A 138 1.89 -15.48 20.25
N GLU A 139 3.02 -15.16 20.87
CA GLU A 139 3.17 -14.93 22.32
C GLU A 139 2.22 -13.83 22.81
N ASP A 140 1.96 -13.81 24.13
CA ASP A 140 0.95 -12.94 24.76
C ASP A 140 1.10 -11.45 24.38
N ASP A 141 2.34 -10.96 24.24
CA ASP A 141 2.63 -9.58 23.84
C ASP A 141 2.10 -9.22 22.43
N PHE A 142 1.79 -10.22 21.61
CA PHE A 142 1.38 -10.09 20.21
C PHE A 142 0.00 -10.68 19.91
N GLU A 143 -0.85 -10.86 20.91
CA GLU A 143 -2.20 -11.46 20.77
C GLU A 143 -3.06 -10.78 19.69
N THR A 144 -2.82 -9.49 19.41
CA THR A 144 -3.57 -8.73 18.42
C THR A 144 -3.11 -8.91 16.97
N PHE A 145 -2.02 -9.65 16.75
CA PHE A 145 -1.49 -9.98 15.44
C PHE A 145 -1.88 -11.40 15.07
N THR A 146 -2.95 -11.53 14.27
CA THR A 146 -3.60 -12.80 13.97
C THR A 146 -3.73 -13.04 12.45
N PRO A 147 -2.61 -13.14 11.71
CA PRO A 147 -2.64 -13.54 10.31
C PRO A 147 -3.15 -14.98 10.18
N ASN A 148 -3.78 -15.32 9.06
CA ASN A 148 -4.28 -16.69 8.80
C ASN A 148 -3.58 -17.36 7.61
N LYS A 149 -2.49 -16.75 7.14
CA LYS A 149 -1.54 -17.29 6.16
C LYS A 149 -0.13 -17.18 6.68
N SER A 150 0.62 -18.27 6.64
CA SER A 150 2.05 -18.26 6.94
C SER A 150 2.84 -17.63 5.78
N PRO A 151 4.08 -17.16 6.03
CA PRO A 151 4.96 -16.70 4.94
C PRO A 151 5.17 -17.78 3.89
N GLU A 152 5.31 -19.04 4.30
CA GLU A 152 5.42 -20.19 3.41
C GLU A 152 4.19 -20.36 2.51
N GLU A 153 2.98 -20.29 3.07
CA GLU A 153 1.73 -20.34 2.29
C GLU A 153 1.65 -19.17 1.30
N MET A 154 2.03 -17.96 1.72
CA MET A 154 2.08 -16.79 0.85
C MET A 154 3.06 -16.95 -0.31
N LEU A 155 4.23 -17.55 -0.09
CA LEU A 155 5.20 -17.83 -1.16
C LEU A 155 4.65 -18.82 -2.18
N ARG A 156 4.01 -19.90 -1.71
CA ARG A 156 3.42 -20.92 -2.59
C ARG A 156 2.24 -20.39 -3.40
N LEU A 157 1.46 -19.47 -2.83
CA LEU A 157 0.37 -18.78 -3.52
C LEU A 157 0.86 -17.70 -4.52
N GLY A 158 2.17 -17.51 -4.64
CA GLY A 158 2.76 -16.58 -5.61
C GLY A 158 2.35 -15.14 -5.37
N VAL A 159 2.03 -14.74 -4.13
CA VAL A 159 1.30 -13.49 -3.85
C VAL A 159 2.00 -12.23 -4.38
N PHE A 160 3.32 -12.27 -4.50
CA PHE A 160 4.14 -11.17 -5.01
C PHE A 160 4.52 -11.32 -6.50
N GLY A 161 3.80 -12.15 -7.26
CA GLY A 161 4.00 -12.29 -8.71
C GLY A 161 5.41 -12.72 -9.08
N GLY A 162 6.06 -13.50 -8.23
CA GLY A 162 7.38 -14.04 -8.52
C GLY A 162 8.58 -13.12 -8.31
N SER A 163 8.36 -11.85 -7.92
CA SER A 163 9.40 -10.80 -8.00
C SER A 163 9.79 -10.17 -6.66
N TYR A 164 9.37 -10.72 -5.53
CA TYR A 164 9.64 -10.09 -4.22
C TYR A 164 11.13 -10.03 -3.87
N PHE A 165 11.86 -11.11 -4.16
CA PHE A 165 13.29 -11.26 -3.89
C PHE A 165 14.18 -10.97 -5.11
N ARG A 166 13.67 -10.23 -6.09
CA ARG A 166 14.48 -9.76 -7.22
C ARG A 166 15.64 -8.88 -6.73
N ALA A 167 16.67 -8.73 -7.57
CA ALA A 167 17.72 -7.75 -7.32
C ALA A 167 17.12 -6.35 -7.12
N LEU A 168 17.45 -5.72 -6.00
CA LEU A 168 16.91 -4.44 -5.56
C LEU A 168 18.05 -3.44 -5.35
N LYS A 169 18.08 -2.37 -6.15
CA LYS A 169 18.97 -1.23 -5.91
C LYS A 169 18.27 -0.26 -4.94
N SER A 170 18.65 -0.29 -3.67
CA SER A 170 18.16 0.67 -2.66
C SER A 170 18.73 2.04 -2.96
N ARG A 171 17.88 3.05 -3.14
CA ARG A 171 18.33 4.42 -3.38
C ARG A 171 18.90 5.06 -2.12
N LYS A 172 18.35 4.70 -0.95
CA LYS A 172 18.78 5.26 0.33
C LYS A 172 20.15 4.73 0.76
N LEU A 173 20.37 3.43 0.60
CA LEU A 173 21.63 2.76 0.95
C LEU A 173 22.65 2.77 -0.19
N GLY A 174 22.24 3.03 -1.43
CA GLY A 174 23.15 2.96 -2.59
C GLY A 174 23.66 1.55 -2.91
N VAL A 175 23.02 0.51 -2.37
CA VAL A 175 23.45 -0.88 -2.54
C VAL A 175 22.45 -1.72 -3.33
N VAL A 176 22.98 -2.74 -4.00
CA VAL A 176 22.16 -3.83 -4.56
C VAL A 176 22.00 -4.93 -3.52
N VAL A 177 20.74 -5.21 -3.17
CA VAL A 177 20.32 -6.34 -2.34
C VAL A 177 19.87 -7.47 -3.26
N GLN A 178 20.49 -8.63 -3.10
CA GLN A 178 20.23 -9.83 -3.88
C GLN A 178 20.52 -11.06 -3.01
N ASP A 179 19.99 -12.21 -3.41
CA ASP A 179 20.20 -13.51 -2.75
C ASP A 179 19.73 -13.61 -1.29
N ASP A 180 19.07 -12.60 -0.75
CA ASP A 180 18.57 -12.58 0.61
C ASP A 180 17.40 -13.55 0.82
N TRP A 181 16.77 -14.06 -0.24
CA TRP A 181 15.84 -15.20 -0.16
C TRP A 181 16.48 -16.48 0.41
N LYS A 182 17.82 -16.59 0.38
CA LYS A 182 18.55 -17.73 0.98
C LYS A 182 18.43 -17.78 2.51
N GLU A 183 17.97 -16.70 3.14
CA GLU A 183 17.66 -16.68 4.58
C GLU A 183 16.39 -17.49 4.92
N LEU A 184 15.54 -17.76 3.94
CA LEU A 184 14.30 -18.48 4.15
C LEU A 184 14.60 -19.95 4.50
N PRO A 185 13.80 -20.58 5.39
CA PRO A 185 13.91 -22.01 5.65
C PRO A 185 13.86 -22.80 4.33
N PRO A 186 14.77 -23.78 4.12
CA PRO A 186 14.79 -24.57 2.89
C PRO A 186 13.45 -25.26 2.61
N SER A 187 12.72 -25.67 3.66
CA SER A 187 11.38 -26.24 3.58
C SER A 187 10.35 -25.32 2.92
N TRP A 188 10.51 -24.00 2.99
CA TRP A 188 9.60 -23.05 2.34
C TRP A 188 9.86 -22.96 0.83
N THR A 189 11.09 -23.21 0.41
CA THR A 189 11.53 -23.10 -0.99
C THR A 189 11.55 -24.43 -1.73
N VAL A 190 11.42 -25.56 -1.02
CA VAL A 190 11.45 -26.90 -1.64
C VAL A 190 10.32 -27.04 -2.67
N GLY A 191 10.67 -27.49 -3.87
CA GLY A 191 9.74 -27.62 -4.99
C GLY A 191 9.36 -26.32 -5.70
N LEU A 192 9.76 -25.15 -5.20
CA LEU A 192 9.53 -23.88 -5.88
C LEU A 192 10.60 -23.62 -6.95
N ASN A 193 10.17 -23.12 -8.11
CA ASN A 193 11.11 -22.56 -9.07
C ASN A 193 11.52 -21.15 -8.59
N VAL A 194 12.68 -21.04 -7.95
CA VAL A 194 13.18 -19.79 -7.36
C VAL A 194 13.19 -18.64 -8.38
N SER A 195 13.71 -18.87 -9.58
CA SER A 195 13.82 -17.84 -10.63
C SER A 195 12.48 -17.30 -11.09
N LYS A 196 11.43 -18.13 -11.10
CA LYS A 196 10.07 -17.72 -11.49
C LYS A 196 9.23 -17.21 -10.32
N SER A 197 9.41 -17.78 -9.14
CA SER A 197 8.49 -17.63 -8.01
C SER A 197 9.00 -16.68 -6.94
N LEU A 198 10.29 -16.36 -6.92
CA LEU A 198 10.92 -15.50 -5.91
C LEU A 198 11.73 -14.35 -6.51
N THR A 199 12.57 -14.64 -7.51
CA THR A 199 13.60 -13.70 -7.99
C THR A 199 13.37 -13.18 -9.41
N SER A 200 12.15 -13.35 -9.96
CA SER A 200 11.81 -12.82 -11.28
C SER A 200 12.02 -11.30 -11.30
N PRO A 201 12.71 -10.73 -12.32
CA PRO A 201 12.93 -9.29 -12.40
C PRO A 201 11.63 -8.51 -12.60
N VAL A 202 10.60 -9.16 -13.16
CA VAL A 202 9.31 -8.57 -13.49
C VAL A 202 8.21 -9.31 -12.76
N TYR A 203 7.28 -8.55 -12.19
CA TYR A 203 6.07 -9.07 -11.56
C TYR A 203 5.19 -9.77 -12.60
N ASN A 204 4.82 -11.03 -12.36
CA ASN A 204 3.88 -11.77 -13.18
C ASN A 204 2.55 -12.00 -12.44
N PRO A 205 1.44 -11.37 -12.85
CA PRO A 205 0.12 -11.59 -12.26
C PRO A 205 -0.40 -13.02 -12.38
N GLU A 206 -0.02 -13.74 -13.44
CA GLU A 206 -0.50 -15.11 -13.72
C GLU A 206 -0.03 -16.13 -12.68
N ILE A 207 1.01 -15.80 -11.92
CA ILE A 207 1.56 -16.69 -10.88
C ILE A 207 0.83 -16.50 -9.54
N ASN A 208 0.18 -15.34 -9.35
CA ASN A 208 -0.49 -15.07 -8.08
C ASN A 208 -1.90 -15.64 -8.06
N LYS A 209 -2.37 -16.04 -6.87
CA LYS A 209 -3.70 -16.65 -6.67
C LYS A 209 -4.86 -15.89 -7.34
N ASN A 210 -4.83 -14.55 -7.36
CA ASN A 210 -5.95 -13.74 -7.86
C ASN A 210 -5.75 -13.21 -9.29
N GLY A 211 -4.69 -13.61 -10.00
CA GLY A 211 -4.39 -13.18 -11.38
C GLY A 211 -4.19 -11.67 -11.57
N VAL A 212 -3.98 -10.88 -10.50
CA VAL A 212 -3.95 -9.40 -10.58
C VAL A 212 -2.70 -8.80 -9.96
N GLN A 213 -2.11 -7.81 -10.61
CA GLN A 213 -1.09 -6.98 -9.99
C GLN A 213 -1.74 -6.06 -8.95
N CYS A 214 -1.20 -6.06 -7.74
CA CYS A 214 -1.57 -5.09 -6.72
C CYS A 214 -0.37 -4.73 -5.84
N GLY A 215 -0.55 -3.73 -5.00
CA GLY A 215 0.49 -3.19 -4.14
C GLY A 215 1.35 -2.12 -4.83
N GLN A 216 2.14 -1.44 -4.00
CA GLN A 216 3.17 -0.48 -4.42
C GLN A 216 4.50 -1.20 -4.61
N SER A 217 5.38 -0.66 -5.47
CA SER A 217 6.72 -1.21 -5.64
C SER A 217 7.59 -0.96 -4.40
N ILE A 218 8.63 -1.76 -4.23
CA ILE A 218 9.56 -1.59 -3.10
C ILE A 218 10.26 -0.22 -3.10
N GLU A 219 10.49 0.35 -4.28
CA GLU A 219 11.01 1.71 -4.45
C GLU A 219 10.02 2.78 -3.96
N GLU A 220 8.71 2.57 -4.18
CA GLU A 220 7.66 3.46 -3.64
C GLU A 220 7.57 3.34 -2.11
N TRP A 221 7.74 2.12 -1.56
CA TRP A 221 7.81 1.93 -0.12
C TRP A 221 9.03 2.60 0.51
N GLU A 222 10.20 2.51 -0.14
CA GLU A 222 11.42 3.21 0.27
C GLU A 222 11.19 4.74 0.24
N ALA A 223 10.62 5.27 -0.84
CA ALA A 223 10.31 6.70 -0.97
C ALA A 223 9.27 7.20 0.05
N ALA A 224 8.32 6.35 0.45
CA ALA A 224 7.33 6.65 1.49
C ALA A 224 7.90 6.55 2.92
N GLY A 225 9.14 6.10 3.09
CA GLY A 225 9.76 5.89 4.41
C GLY A 225 9.19 4.69 5.16
N TRP A 226 8.65 3.71 4.44
CA TRP A 226 8.01 2.51 5.02
C TRP A 226 8.95 1.32 5.19
N ILE A 227 10.21 1.49 4.80
CA ILE A 227 11.28 0.49 4.90
C ILE A 227 12.15 0.83 6.11
N SER A 228 12.33 -0.13 7.00
CA SER A 228 13.40 -0.07 8.01
C SER A 228 14.66 -0.64 7.40
N HIS A 229 15.61 0.22 7.01
CA HIS A 229 16.85 -0.25 6.38
C HIS A 229 17.76 -1.00 7.35
N GLU A 230 17.70 -0.66 8.65
CA GLU A 230 18.46 -1.32 9.71
C GLU A 230 17.96 -2.75 9.93
N HIS A 231 16.64 -2.96 9.88
CA HIS A 231 16.04 -4.26 10.16
C HIS A 231 15.72 -5.05 8.90
N ASP A 232 14.84 -4.55 8.04
CA ASP A 232 14.24 -5.29 6.93
C ASP A 232 14.20 -4.44 5.65
N VAL A 233 15.25 -4.59 4.84
CA VAL A 233 15.45 -3.79 3.61
C VAL A 233 14.38 -4.04 2.54
N ARG A 234 13.67 -5.19 2.58
CA ARG A 234 12.50 -5.46 1.72
C ARG A 234 11.16 -5.12 2.37
N GLY A 235 11.17 -4.61 3.61
CA GLY A 235 9.99 -4.13 4.31
C GLY A 235 9.10 -5.24 4.88
N TRP A 236 7.79 -5.05 4.77
CA TRP A 236 6.76 -5.82 5.48
C TRP A 236 6.92 -7.33 5.42
N PHE A 237 7.04 -7.91 4.22
CA PHE A 237 7.00 -9.36 4.10
C PHE A 237 8.31 -10.02 4.58
N GLN A 238 9.47 -9.38 4.39
CA GLN A 238 10.71 -9.82 5.00
C GLN A 238 10.65 -9.75 6.54
N TRP A 239 10.11 -8.66 7.09
CA TRP A 239 9.82 -8.57 8.52
C TRP A 239 8.93 -9.74 8.96
N TYR A 240 7.86 -10.02 8.22
CA TYR A 240 6.93 -11.10 8.56
C TYR A 240 7.60 -12.48 8.51
N CYS A 241 8.43 -12.76 7.51
CA CYS A 241 9.22 -14.00 7.43
C CYS A 241 10.10 -14.21 8.67
N ARG A 242 10.78 -13.16 9.15
CA ARG A 242 11.69 -13.25 10.29
C ARG A 242 10.93 -13.27 11.62
N PHE A 243 9.88 -12.47 11.75
CA PHE A 243 8.97 -12.48 12.90
C PHE A 243 8.34 -13.86 13.10
N PHE A 244 7.88 -14.49 12.01
CA PHE A 244 7.31 -15.84 12.04
C PHE A 244 8.33 -16.91 12.46
N GLN A 245 9.60 -16.71 12.13
CA GLN A 245 10.72 -17.57 12.56
C GLN A 245 11.19 -17.30 14.00
N GLY A 246 10.57 -16.34 14.70
CA GLY A 246 10.86 -16.06 16.10
C GLY A 246 11.81 -14.88 16.33
N ARG A 247 12.15 -14.08 15.30
CA ARG A 247 12.85 -12.81 15.51
C ARG A 247 11.92 -11.81 16.20
N ARG A 248 12.44 -11.07 17.19
CA ARG A 248 11.78 -9.91 17.79
C ARG A 248 12.68 -8.68 17.68
N CYS A 249 12.10 -7.54 17.32
CA CYS A 249 12.82 -6.27 17.27
C CYS A 249 11.91 -5.08 17.59
N ASP A 250 12.51 -3.90 17.72
CA ASP A 250 11.82 -2.63 17.95
C ASP A 250 10.86 -2.22 16.81
N ASP A 251 10.97 -2.80 15.62
CA ASP A 251 10.03 -2.55 14.51
C ASP A 251 8.71 -3.33 14.62
N ASP A 252 8.61 -4.31 15.53
CA ASP A 252 7.47 -5.23 15.62
C ASP A 252 6.15 -4.49 15.87
N GLU A 253 6.14 -3.55 16.82
CA GLU A 253 4.94 -2.76 17.14
C GLU A 253 4.44 -1.95 15.93
N ARG A 254 5.38 -1.36 15.18
CA ARG A 254 5.05 -0.55 13.99
C ARG A 254 4.43 -1.43 12.91
N GLN A 255 5.00 -2.60 12.67
CA GLN A 255 4.57 -3.51 11.63
C GLN A 255 3.22 -4.15 11.97
N ILE A 256 3.02 -4.57 13.21
CA ILE A 256 1.73 -5.06 13.71
C ILE A 256 0.66 -3.95 13.65
N SER A 257 1.00 -2.72 14.01
CA SER A 257 0.08 -1.57 13.89
C SER A 257 -0.37 -1.34 12.44
N ARG A 258 0.53 -1.49 11.47
CA ARG A 258 0.20 -1.40 10.03
C ARG A 258 -0.71 -2.55 9.60
N TRP A 259 -0.36 -3.77 9.97
CA TRP A 259 -1.19 -4.95 9.69
C TRP A 259 -2.61 -4.77 10.22
N ARG A 260 -2.77 -4.33 11.48
CA ARG A 260 -4.08 -4.10 12.10
C ARG A 260 -4.91 -3.07 11.34
N LYS A 261 -4.29 -1.99 10.87
CA LYS A 261 -4.96 -0.95 10.06
C LYS A 261 -5.35 -1.46 8.66
N CYS A 262 -4.61 -2.42 8.12
CA CYS A 262 -4.87 -2.99 6.80
C CYS A 262 -5.92 -4.11 6.85
N VAL A 263 -5.66 -5.17 7.64
CA VAL A 263 -6.43 -6.42 7.63
C VAL A 263 -6.80 -6.95 9.03
N GLY A 264 -6.48 -6.22 10.11
CA GLY A 264 -7.02 -6.53 11.43
C GLY A 264 -8.56 -6.46 11.45
N VAL A 265 -9.19 -6.79 12.58
CA VAL A 265 -10.67 -6.84 12.73
C VAL A 265 -11.37 -5.59 12.19
N THR A 266 -10.80 -4.40 12.45
CA THR A 266 -11.30 -3.10 11.95
C THR A 266 -10.49 -2.55 10.78
N GLY A 267 -9.72 -3.40 10.11
CA GLY A 267 -8.80 -3.06 9.05
C GLY A 267 -9.53 -2.56 7.81
N ARG A 268 -8.94 -1.57 7.12
CA ARG A 268 -9.53 -0.91 5.95
C ARG A 268 -9.86 -1.92 4.85
N PHE A 269 -8.91 -2.78 4.49
CA PHE A 269 -9.06 -3.70 3.37
C PHE A 269 -9.94 -4.88 3.73
N ARG A 270 -9.78 -5.46 4.94
CA ARG A 270 -10.69 -6.50 5.46
C ARG A 270 -12.14 -6.02 5.48
N SER A 271 -12.41 -4.86 6.06
CA SER A 271 -13.77 -4.29 6.11
C SER A 271 -14.33 -3.98 4.72
N ALA A 272 -13.49 -3.48 3.80
CA ALA A 272 -13.91 -3.21 2.43
C ALA A 272 -14.22 -4.49 1.65
N LEU A 273 -13.49 -5.57 1.93
CA LEU A 273 -13.70 -6.88 1.31
C LEU A 273 -14.98 -7.52 1.83
N LEU A 274 -15.16 -7.62 3.15
CA LEU A 274 -16.38 -8.19 3.74
C LEU A 274 -17.67 -7.47 3.29
N LYS A 275 -17.62 -6.14 3.14
CA LYS A 275 -18.75 -5.39 2.55
C LYS A 275 -19.05 -5.77 1.10
N GLN A 276 -18.06 -6.19 0.32
CA GLN A 276 -18.28 -6.68 -1.04
C GLN A 276 -18.94 -8.06 -1.02
N TYR A 277 -18.47 -8.97 -0.15
CA TYR A 277 -19.14 -10.26 0.08
C TYR A 277 -20.61 -10.06 0.51
N GLY A 278 -20.86 -9.16 1.47
CA GLY A 278 -22.22 -8.82 1.90
C GLY A 278 -23.13 -8.27 0.79
N ARG A 279 -22.60 -7.38 -0.07
CA ARG A 279 -23.33 -6.84 -1.22
C ARG A 279 -23.62 -7.89 -2.29
N ALA A 280 -22.71 -8.84 -2.47
CA ALA A 280 -22.88 -9.96 -3.38
C ALA A 280 -23.81 -11.03 -2.83
N GLY A 281 -24.23 -10.93 -1.55
CA GLY A 281 -25.07 -11.93 -0.89
C GLY A 281 -24.34 -13.23 -0.56
N VAL A 282 -23.00 -13.25 -0.65
CA VAL A 282 -22.18 -14.44 -0.42
C VAL A 282 -22.12 -14.75 1.07
N ARG A 283 -22.48 -15.97 1.42
CA ARG A 283 -22.51 -16.47 2.81
C ARG A 283 -21.49 -17.56 3.05
N THR A 284 -21.07 -18.27 2.01
CA THR A 284 -20.10 -19.36 2.05
C THR A 284 -18.75 -18.90 1.47
N ALA A 285 -17.65 -19.23 2.14
CA ALA A 285 -16.31 -18.92 1.65
C ALA A 285 -15.90 -19.77 0.43
N GLU A 286 -16.59 -20.89 0.23
CA GLU A 286 -16.41 -21.86 -0.88
C GLU A 286 -16.78 -21.27 -2.24
N ASP A 287 -17.70 -20.29 -2.29
CA ASP A 287 -18.14 -19.60 -3.52
C ASP A 287 -17.02 -18.81 -4.23
N TYR A 288 -15.85 -18.68 -3.61
CA TYR A 288 -14.68 -17.95 -4.13
C TYR A 288 -13.52 -18.89 -4.54
N GLY A 289 -13.71 -20.22 -4.49
CA GLY A 289 -12.61 -21.20 -4.40
C GLY A 289 -12.45 -22.26 -5.50
N ASP A 290 -13.48 -22.63 -6.27
CA ASP A 290 -13.36 -23.71 -7.26
C ASP A 290 -13.48 -23.19 -8.71
N GLU A 291 -12.40 -23.36 -9.48
CA GLU A 291 -12.32 -23.08 -10.92
C GLU A 291 -12.94 -24.21 -11.78
N ASP A 292 -13.62 -25.20 -11.18
CA ASP A 292 -14.22 -26.35 -11.85
C ASP A 292 -15.70 -26.57 -11.47
N GLY A 293 -16.47 -25.48 -11.36
CA GLY A 293 -17.93 -25.53 -11.16
C GLY A 293 -18.68 -25.28 -12.46
N ASP A 294 -19.45 -26.27 -12.92
CA ASP A 294 -20.35 -26.22 -14.08
C ASP A 294 -21.07 -24.86 -14.23
N GLU A 295 -21.16 -24.38 -15.47
CA GLU A 295 -21.68 -23.06 -15.88
C GLU A 295 -23.16 -22.77 -15.52
N ASP A 296 -23.84 -23.62 -14.74
CA ASP A 296 -25.30 -23.56 -14.57
C ASP A 296 -25.83 -23.29 -13.15
N ASP A 297 -25.00 -23.20 -12.10
CA ASP A 297 -25.47 -22.64 -10.80
C ASP A 297 -24.34 -22.00 -9.94
N GLY A 298 -23.20 -21.68 -10.56
CA GLY A 298 -22.05 -21.08 -9.89
C GLY A 298 -22.26 -19.58 -9.63
N VAL A 299 -22.49 -19.21 -8.36
CA VAL A 299 -22.25 -17.84 -7.87
C VAL A 299 -20.74 -17.60 -7.90
N VAL A 300 -20.14 -17.48 -9.09
CA VAL A 300 -18.87 -16.77 -9.25
C VAL A 300 -19.17 -15.39 -8.70
N ALA A 301 -18.64 -15.05 -7.53
CA ALA A 301 -19.09 -13.89 -6.75
C ALA A 301 -18.93 -12.58 -7.53
N ARG A 302 -19.93 -12.26 -8.37
CA ARG A 302 -19.95 -11.10 -9.27
C ARG A 302 -19.91 -9.87 -8.39
N GLY A 303 -18.74 -9.21 -8.32
CA GLY A 303 -18.56 -7.97 -7.58
C GLY A 303 -17.53 -8.01 -6.45
N ILE A 304 -16.88 -9.14 -6.19
CA ILE A 304 -15.71 -9.18 -5.28
C ILE A 304 -14.46 -8.79 -6.05
N SER A 305 -13.76 -7.75 -5.58
CA SER A 305 -12.58 -7.21 -6.24
C SER A 305 -11.36 -8.10 -6.02
N PRO A 306 -10.78 -8.73 -7.06
CA PRO A 306 -9.57 -9.54 -6.92
C PRO A 306 -8.39 -8.73 -6.40
N VAL A 307 -8.36 -7.41 -6.70
CA VAL A 307 -7.31 -6.49 -6.22
C VAL A 307 -7.38 -6.31 -4.71
N VAL A 308 -8.57 -6.21 -4.13
CA VAL A 308 -8.73 -6.08 -2.67
C VAL A 308 -8.44 -7.41 -1.98
N SER A 309 -8.86 -8.54 -2.56
CA SER A 309 -8.51 -9.88 -2.09
C SER A 309 -7.00 -10.10 -2.10
N GLN A 310 -6.32 -9.76 -3.20
CA GLN A 310 -4.87 -9.88 -3.31
C GLN A 310 -4.14 -8.92 -2.36
N THR A 311 -4.68 -7.71 -2.15
CA THR A 311 -4.12 -6.77 -1.15
C THR A 311 -4.22 -7.35 0.25
N CYS A 312 -5.34 -7.97 0.61
CA CYS A 312 -5.49 -8.66 1.89
C CYS A 312 -4.45 -9.78 2.04
N LEU A 313 -4.27 -10.56 0.97
CA LEU A 313 -3.34 -11.67 0.94
C LEU A 313 -1.88 -11.21 1.07
N HIS A 314 -1.50 -10.03 0.55
CA HIS A 314 -0.17 -9.41 0.80
C HIS A 314 0.10 -9.13 2.27
N TRP A 315 -0.94 -8.92 3.07
CA TRP A 315 -0.86 -8.75 4.52
C TRP A 315 -1.08 -10.05 5.30
N GLY A 316 -1.03 -11.22 4.64
CA GLY A 316 -1.13 -12.53 5.29
C GLY A 316 -2.54 -12.84 5.83
N TRP A 317 -3.57 -12.24 5.23
CA TRP A 317 -4.95 -12.50 5.61
C TRP A 317 -5.83 -12.80 4.38
N GLU A 318 -6.64 -13.84 4.49
CA GLU A 318 -7.66 -14.25 3.52
C GLU A 318 -9.01 -14.40 4.22
N VAL A 319 -10.11 -14.14 3.52
CA VAL A 319 -11.47 -14.31 4.07
C VAL A 319 -11.73 -15.79 4.36
N ARG A 320 -12.23 -16.09 5.56
CA ARG A 320 -12.70 -17.43 5.93
C ARG A 320 -14.18 -17.42 6.30
N GLN A 321 -14.77 -18.60 6.44
CA GLN A 321 -16.18 -18.77 6.80
C GLN A 321 -16.54 -18.00 8.08
N GLY A 322 -15.73 -18.12 9.14
CA GLY A 322 -15.97 -17.40 10.40
C GLY A 322 -15.98 -15.87 10.26
N ASP A 323 -15.25 -15.31 9.29
CA ASP A 323 -15.28 -13.87 9.01
C ASP A 323 -16.62 -13.45 8.38
N LEU A 324 -17.15 -14.29 7.48
CA LEU A 324 -18.45 -14.08 6.86
C LEU A 324 -19.57 -14.26 7.87
N ASP A 325 -19.52 -15.31 8.69
CA ASP A 325 -20.50 -15.57 9.74
C ASP A 325 -20.56 -14.40 10.73
N GLY A 326 -19.41 -13.89 11.18
CA GLY A 326 -19.33 -12.72 12.04
C GLY A 326 -19.87 -11.44 11.39
N PHE A 327 -19.61 -11.25 10.09
CA PHE A 327 -20.15 -10.14 9.32
C PHE A 327 -21.68 -10.20 9.21
N TRP A 328 -22.25 -11.37 8.90
CA TRP A 328 -23.69 -11.58 8.76
C TRP A 328 -24.42 -11.59 10.11
N ALA A 329 -23.77 -11.99 11.20
CA ALA A 329 -24.35 -11.88 12.54
C ALA A 329 -24.48 -10.42 13.02
N THR A 330 -23.69 -9.50 12.46
CA THR A 330 -23.67 -8.08 12.83
C THR A 330 -24.53 -7.19 11.91
N THR A 331 -24.93 -7.71 10.74
CA THR A 331 -25.67 -6.98 9.69
C THR A 331 -27.17 -7.21 9.78
#